data_AF-A0A920FA68-F1
#
_entry.id   AF-A0A920FA68-F1
#
_cell.length_a   1.000
_cell.length_b   1.000
_cell.length_c   1.000
_cell.angle_alpha   90.00
_cell.angle_beta   90.00
_cell.angle_gamma   90.00
#
_symmetry.space_group_name_H-M   'P 1'
#
loop_
_entity.id
_entity.type
_entity.pdbx_description
1 polymer ?
#
loop_
_entity_poly.entity_id
_entity_poly.type
_entity_poly.pdbx_seq_one_letter_code
_entity_poly.pdbx_strand_id
1 'polypeptide(L)'
;MAVQFRAIAALSHDIVSTVGLFALLQYEFNLATVAAILTIAGYSINDTVVVYDRVRENLRKYRQLELSEVFNMSINETLSRTTMTSVTTLLALFSIFFFGGAVLADFALAMIWGVCIGTYSSIFIAVPILLYVKLKRGDGDQSGLQALKTRGKIY
;
A
#
# COMPACT_ATOMS: atom_id res chain seq x y z
N MET A 1 -12.76 4.63 12.36
CA MET A 1 -11.74 5.29 13.22
C MET A 1 -10.41 4.54 13.26
N ALA A 2 -10.38 3.25 13.64
CA ALA A 2 -9.12 2.49 13.78
C ALA A 2 -8.26 2.36 12.51
N VAL A 3 -8.87 2.32 11.31
CA VAL A 3 -8.14 2.23 10.03
C VAL A 3 -7.33 3.49 9.72
N GLN A 4 -7.90 4.67 10.00
CA GLN A 4 -7.23 5.94 9.73
C GLN A 4 -6.02 6.12 10.64
N PHE A 5 -6.11 5.70 11.91
CA PHE A 5 -4.99 5.78 12.85
C PHE A 5 -3.79 4.93 12.42
N ARG A 6 -4.04 3.76 11.82
CA ARG A 6 -2.98 2.87 11.33
C ARG A 6 -2.33 3.40 10.04
N ALA A 7 -3.11 3.99 9.14
CA ALA A 7 -2.59 4.64 7.94
C ALA A 7 -1.74 5.88 8.28
N ILE A 8 -2.20 6.70 9.24
CA ILE A 8 -1.44 7.85 9.75
C ILE A 8 -0.15 7.38 10.43
N ALA A 9 -0.20 6.29 11.20
CA ALA A 9 0.99 5.73 11.84
C ALA A 9 2.02 5.19 10.84
N ALA A 10 1.58 4.51 9.77
CA ALA A 10 2.45 4.04 8.70
C ALA A 10 3.12 5.22 7.97
N LEU A 11 2.33 6.22 7.54
CA LEU A 11 2.86 7.44 6.92
C LEU A 11 3.82 8.21 7.84
N SER A 12 3.50 8.29 9.13
CA SER A 12 4.36 8.95 10.11
C SER A 12 5.69 8.22 10.27
N HIS A 13 5.66 6.88 10.31
CA HIS A 13 6.88 6.06 10.33
C HIS A 13 7.73 6.30 9.07
N ASP A 14 7.11 6.36 7.90
CA ASP A 14 7.81 6.55 6.62
C ASP A 14 8.51 7.92 6.55
N ILE A 15 7.84 8.98 7.01
CA ILE A 15 8.40 10.34 7.07
C ILE A 15 9.51 10.43 8.11
N VAL A 16 9.30 9.91 9.33
CA VAL A 16 10.31 9.92 10.40
C VAL A 16 11.55 9.13 10.00
N SER A 17 11.37 7.99 9.32
CA SER A 17 12.49 7.17 8.84
C SER A 17 13.29 7.88 7.75
N THR A 18 12.62 8.57 6.82
CA THR A 18 13.28 9.30 5.73
C THR A 18 14.04 10.52 6.24
N VAL A 19 13.43 11.28 7.16
CA VAL A 19 14.08 12.42 7.83
C VAL A 19 15.22 11.97 8.73
N GLY A 20 15.05 10.86 9.46
CA GLY A 20 16.08 10.26 10.30
C GLY A 20 17.29 9.77 9.51
N LEU A 21 17.07 9.18 8.33
CA LEU A 21 18.13 8.77 7.41
C LEU A 21 18.95 9.98 6.93
N PHE A 22 18.27 11.08 6.55
CA PHE A 22 18.93 12.32 6.14
C PHE A 22 19.74 12.97 7.26
N ALA A 23 19.21 12.94 8.49
CA ALA A 23 19.90 13.43 9.67
C ALA A 23 21.16 12.60 10.01
N LEU A 24 21.10 11.27 9.86
CA LEU A 24 22.22 10.36 10.09
C LEU A 24 23.31 10.47 9.02
N LEU A 25 22.91 10.66 7.76
CA LEU A 25 23.83 10.78 6.62
C LEU A 25 24.36 12.21 6.43
N GLN A 26 23.95 13.17 7.28
CA GLN A 26 24.35 14.59 7.21
C GLN A 26 24.02 15.24 5.87
N TYR A 27 22.95 14.79 5.19
CA TYR A 27 22.54 15.36 3.91
C TYR A 27 21.74 16.65 4.10
N GLU A 28 21.90 17.60 3.18
CA GLU A 28 21.22 18.89 3.26
C GLU A 28 19.71 18.75 3.06
N PHE A 29 18.94 19.29 4.01
CA PHE A 29 17.50 19.42 3.87
C PHE A 29 17.18 20.67 3.05
N ASN A 30 17.06 20.49 1.73
CA ASN A 30 16.82 21.57 0.79
C ASN A 30 15.47 21.40 0.06
N LEU A 31 15.17 22.31 -0.87
CA LEU A 31 13.91 22.29 -1.63
C LEU A 31 13.75 21.00 -2.47
N ALA A 32 14.85 20.40 -2.93
CA ALA A 32 14.82 19.13 -3.65
C ALA A 32 14.37 17.99 -2.72
N THR A 33 14.83 17.96 -1.47
CA THR A 33 14.38 16.99 -0.47
C THR A 33 12.88 17.09 -0.21
N VAL A 34 12.34 18.31 -0.10
CA VAL A 34 10.89 18.53 0.05
C VAL A 34 10.11 18.05 -1.18
N ALA A 35 10.62 18.33 -2.38
CA ALA A 35 10.02 17.85 -3.63
C ALA A 35 10.02 16.32 -3.72
N ALA A 36 11.10 15.66 -3.26
CA ALA A 36 11.17 14.21 -3.18
C ALA A 36 10.10 13.65 -2.24
N ILE A 37 9.97 14.19 -1.02
CA ILE A 37 8.95 13.76 -0.04
C ILE A 37 7.54 13.90 -0.61
N LEU A 38 7.22 15.03 -1.25
CA LEU A 38 5.91 15.25 -1.87
C LEU A 38 5.62 14.23 -2.99
N THR A 39 6.65 13.90 -3.78
CA THR A 39 6.55 12.92 -4.86
C THR A 39 6.31 11.51 -4.31
N ILE A 40 7.04 11.13 -3.25
CA ILE A 40 6.85 9.84 -2.56
C ILE A 40 5.44 9.73 -1.99
N ALA A 41 4.92 10.79 -1.37
CA ALA A 41 3.56 10.81 -0.86
C ALA A 41 2.52 10.59 -1.97
N GLY A 42 2.70 11.24 -3.14
CA GLY A 42 1.86 11.02 -4.31
C GLY A 42 1.91 9.58 -4.83
N TYR A 43 3.10 8.98 -4.89
CA TYR A 43 3.31 7.60 -5.33
C TYR A 43 2.64 6.59 -4.38
N SER A 44 2.83 6.75 -3.07
CA SER A 44 2.25 5.87 -2.04
C SER A 44 0.72 5.93 -1.99
N ILE A 45 0.13 7.13 -2.13
CA ILE A 45 -1.33 7.30 -2.17
C ILE A 45 -1.90 6.62 -3.42
N ASN A 46 -1.26 6.81 -4.58
CA ASN A 46 -1.68 6.18 -5.84
C ASN A 46 -1.72 4.65 -5.70
N ASP A 47 -0.65 4.05 -5.19
CA ASP A 47 -0.58 2.60 -5.01
C ASP A 47 -1.65 2.09 -4.03
N THR A 48 -1.91 2.83 -2.95
CA THR A 48 -2.96 2.50 -1.97
C THR A 48 -4.37 2.53 -2.58
N VAL A 49 -4.70 3.55 -3.39
CA VAL A 49 -6.02 3.69 -4.02
C VAL A 49 -6.28 2.55 -5.01
N VAL A 50 -5.29 2.19 -5.83
CA VAL A 50 -5.42 1.10 -6.81
C VAL A 50 -5.66 -0.24 -6.13
N VAL A 51 -4.91 -0.56 -5.07
CA VAL A 51 -5.12 -1.77 -4.26
C VAL A 51 -6.52 -1.76 -3.63
N TYR A 52 -6.93 -0.63 -3.04
CA TYR A 52 -8.23 -0.48 -2.41
C TYR A 52 -9.39 -0.71 -3.40
N ASP A 53 -9.33 -0.07 -4.55
CA ASP A 53 -10.37 -0.20 -5.58
C ASP A 53 -10.46 -1.64 -6.09
N ARG A 54 -9.31 -2.32 -6.27
CA ARG A 54 -9.30 -3.71 -6.72
C ARG A 54 -9.85 -4.69 -5.70
N VAL A 55 -9.55 -4.49 -4.42
CA VAL A 55 -10.15 -5.27 -3.33
C VAL A 55 -11.66 -5.08 -3.31
N ARG A 56 -12.13 -3.82 -3.42
CA ARG A 56 -13.56 -3.50 -3.45
C ARG A 56 -14.28 -4.11 -4.66
N GLU A 57 -13.64 -4.09 -5.83
CA GLU A 57 -14.15 -4.68 -7.06
C GLU A 57 -14.29 -6.20 -6.92
N ASN A 58 -13.22 -6.90 -6.49
CA ASN A 58 -13.23 -8.36 -6.35
C ASN A 58 -14.20 -8.83 -5.24
N LEU A 59 -14.36 -8.08 -4.15
CA LEU A 59 -15.37 -8.38 -3.13
C LEU A 59 -16.81 -8.30 -3.66
N ARG A 60 -17.08 -7.40 -4.62
CA ARG A 60 -18.40 -7.29 -5.23
C ARG A 60 -18.64 -8.40 -6.26
N LYS A 61 -17.60 -8.82 -6.97
CA LYS A 61 -17.64 -9.86 -8.01
C LYS A 61 -17.68 -11.28 -7.42
N TYR A 62 -16.94 -11.55 -6.35
CA TYR A 62 -16.77 -12.88 -5.74
C TYR A 62 -17.37 -12.96 -4.34
N ARG A 63 -18.70 -12.79 -4.23
CA ARG A 63 -19.43 -12.85 -2.95
C ARG A 63 -19.43 -14.21 -2.25
N GLN A 64 -19.06 -15.29 -2.94
CA GLN A 64 -19.07 -16.65 -2.39
C GLN A 64 -17.69 -17.14 -1.94
N LEU A 65 -16.61 -16.45 -2.34
CA LEU A 65 -15.25 -16.80 -1.94
C LEU A 65 -14.95 -16.30 -0.52
N GLU A 66 -14.03 -17.00 0.15
CA GLU A 66 -13.50 -16.55 1.43
C GLU A 66 -12.75 -15.23 1.27
N LEU A 67 -12.77 -14.42 2.33
CA LEU A 67 -12.08 -13.13 2.36
C LEU A 67 -10.58 -13.29 2.05
N SER A 68 -9.93 -14.29 2.63
CA SER A 68 -8.51 -14.63 2.40
C SER A 68 -8.20 -14.80 0.90
N GLU A 69 -9.04 -15.52 0.17
CA GLU A 69 -8.89 -15.80 -1.25
C GLU A 69 -9.06 -14.55 -2.12
N VAL A 70 -10.10 -13.76 -1.84
CA VAL A 70 -10.35 -12.50 -2.56
C VAL A 70 -9.20 -11.53 -2.35
N PHE A 71 -8.66 -11.44 -1.13
CA PHE A 71 -7.51 -10.60 -0.82
C PHE A 71 -6.25 -11.06 -1.54
N ASN A 72 -5.94 -12.35 -1.50
CA ASN A 72 -4.77 -12.89 -2.18
C ASN A 72 -4.83 -12.59 -3.69
N MET A 73 -6.00 -12.76 -4.30
CA MET A 73 -6.21 -12.44 -5.71
C MET A 73 -6.04 -10.94 -6.00
N SER A 74 -6.68 -10.07 -5.22
CA SER A 74 -6.56 -8.61 -5.39
C SER A 74 -5.14 -8.11 -5.20
N ILE A 75 -4.40 -8.65 -4.21
CA ILE A 75 -3.00 -8.30 -4.00
C ILE A 75 -2.19 -8.76 -5.21
N ASN A 76 -2.33 -9.99 -5.68
CA ASN A 76 -1.53 -10.48 -6.80
C ASN A 76 -1.77 -9.68 -8.11
N GLU A 77 -3.02 -9.28 -8.37
CA GLU A 77 -3.38 -8.45 -9.53
C GLU A 77 -2.80 -7.02 -9.46
N THR A 78 -2.71 -6.45 -8.26
CA THR A 78 -2.21 -5.08 -8.04
C THR A 78 -0.70 -5.02 -7.83
N LEU A 79 -0.10 -6.09 -7.29
CA LEU A 79 1.33 -6.21 -7.05
C LEU A 79 2.12 -6.12 -8.35
N SER A 80 1.66 -6.78 -9.42
CA SER A 80 2.34 -6.73 -10.72
C SER A 80 2.41 -5.30 -11.27
N ARG A 81 1.34 -4.51 -11.14
CA ARG A 81 1.29 -3.13 -11.59
C ARG A 81 2.18 -2.22 -10.75
N THR A 82 2.01 -2.26 -9.43
CA THR A 82 2.75 -1.42 -8.46
C THR A 82 4.25 -1.74 -8.48
N THR A 83 4.63 -3.01 -8.61
CA THR A 83 6.03 -3.41 -8.74
C THR A 83 6.63 -2.90 -10.04
N MET A 84 5.90 -2.97 -11.17
CA MET A 84 6.40 -2.49 -12.45
C MET A 84 6.65 -0.98 -12.44
N THR A 85 5.75 -0.18 -11.87
CA THR A 85 5.96 1.26 -11.69
C THR A 85 7.08 1.58 -10.71
N SER A 86 7.20 0.82 -9.62
CA SER A 86 8.28 1.01 -8.63
C SER A 86 9.64 0.75 -9.26
N VAL A 87 9.79 -0.39 -9.96
CA VAL A 87 11.04 -0.82 -10.59
C VAL A 87 11.47 0.14 -11.70
N THR A 88 10.54 0.56 -12.56
CA THR A 88 10.88 1.51 -13.64
C THR A 88 11.31 2.87 -13.08
N THR A 89 10.68 3.32 -12.01
CA THR A 89 11.10 4.54 -11.30
C THR A 89 12.48 4.38 -10.69
N LEU A 90 12.75 3.26 -10.01
CA LEU A 90 14.06 2.96 -9.41
C LEU A 90 15.17 2.94 -10.47
N LEU A 91 14.93 2.37 -11.66
CA LEU A 91 15.91 2.37 -12.75
C LEU A 91 16.29 3.80 -13.19
N ALA A 92 15.30 4.68 -13.31
CA ALA A 92 15.55 6.09 -13.62
C ALA A 92 16.31 6.78 -12.47
N LEU A 93 15.91 6.53 -11.22
CA LEU A 93 16.55 7.11 -10.04
C LEU A 93 17.99 6.64 -9.87
N PHE A 94 18.31 5.37 -10.15
CA PHE A 94 19.70 4.89 -10.15
C PHE A 94 20.54 5.62 -11.20
N SER A 95 19.98 5.88 -12.38
CA SER A 95 20.69 6.66 -13.40
C SER A 95 20.97 8.09 -12.92
N ILE A 96 20.00 8.72 -12.24
CA ILE A 96 20.17 10.05 -11.66
C ILE A 96 21.16 10.02 -10.49
N PHE A 97 21.14 8.98 -9.65
CA PHE A 97 22.03 8.85 -8.50
C PHE A 97 23.50 8.75 -8.93
N PHE A 98 23.80 7.93 -9.94
CA PHE A 98 25.18 7.75 -10.41
C PHE A 98 25.66 8.85 -11.38
N PHE A 99 24.77 9.42 -12.19
CA PHE A 99 25.15 10.35 -13.27
C PHE A 99 24.63 11.80 -13.10
N GLY A 100 23.78 12.08 -12.12
CA GLY A 100 23.09 13.37 -11.95
C GLY A 100 23.88 14.47 -11.22
N GLY A 101 25.03 14.16 -10.64
CA GLY A 101 25.82 15.10 -9.83
C GLY A 101 25.27 15.31 -8.41
N ALA A 102 25.99 16.08 -7.58
CA ALA A 102 25.77 16.13 -6.13
C ALA A 102 24.32 16.49 -5.71
N VAL A 103 23.73 17.52 -6.33
CA VAL A 103 22.38 17.98 -5.97
C VAL A 103 21.30 16.95 -6.32
N LEU A 104 21.44 16.28 -7.48
CA LEU A 104 20.45 15.29 -7.92
C LEU A 104 20.68 13.91 -7.29
N ALA A 105 21.91 13.61 -6.84
CA ALA A 105 22.21 12.39 -6.13
C ALA A 105 21.49 12.34 -4.77
N ASP A 106 21.49 13.44 -4.01
CA ASP A 106 20.78 13.53 -2.73
C ASP A 106 19.26 13.40 -2.93
N PHE A 107 18.73 14.04 -3.98
CA PHE A 107 17.34 13.89 -4.39
C PHE A 107 17.00 12.44 -4.77
N ALA A 108 17.84 11.81 -5.60
CA ALA A 108 17.62 10.44 -6.05
C ALA A 108 17.71 9.46 -4.88
N LEU A 109 18.61 9.67 -3.92
CA LEU A 109 18.73 8.85 -2.72
C LEU A 109 17.45 8.93 -1.86
N ALA A 110 16.93 10.13 -1.61
CA ALA A 110 15.64 10.32 -0.93
C ALA A 110 14.52 9.56 -1.64
N MET A 111 14.45 9.70 -2.96
CA MET A 111 13.44 9.05 -3.80
C MET A 111 13.57 7.53 -3.80
N ILE A 112 14.79 6.98 -3.90
CA ILE A 112 15.04 5.53 -3.85
C ILE A 112 14.55 4.96 -2.52
N TRP A 113 14.93 5.61 -1.41
CA TRP A 113 14.50 5.21 -0.08
C TRP A 113 12.98 5.27 0.06
N GLY A 114 12.36 6.37 -0.38
CA GLY A 114 10.93 6.57 -0.30
C GLY A 114 10.10 5.62 -1.16
N VAL A 115 10.57 5.27 -2.36
CA VAL A 115 9.92 4.26 -3.21
C VAL A 115 9.98 2.90 -2.52
N CYS A 116 11.14 2.49 -2.00
CA CYS A 116 11.27 1.21 -1.28
C CYS A 116 10.30 1.10 -0.09
N ILE A 117 10.19 2.15 0.70
CA ILE A 117 9.27 2.20 1.84
C ILE A 117 7.80 2.27 1.37
N GLY A 118 7.49 3.09 0.37
CA GLY A 118 6.13 3.28 -0.14
C GLY A 118 5.54 2.00 -0.75
N THR A 119 6.35 1.22 -1.48
CA THR A 119 5.92 -0.08 -2.02
C THR A 119 5.64 -1.08 -0.90
N TYR A 120 6.43 -1.07 0.18
CA TYR A 120 6.17 -1.93 1.34
C TYR A 120 4.91 -1.49 2.12
N SER A 121 4.78 -0.19 2.38
CA SER A 121 3.70 0.42 3.17
C SER A 121 2.32 0.23 2.52
N SER A 122 2.21 0.39 1.20
CA SER A 122 0.96 0.20 0.45
C SER A 122 0.38 -1.23 0.57
N ILE A 123 1.24 -2.25 0.62
CA ILE A 123 0.84 -3.65 0.80
C ILE A 123 0.33 -3.87 2.24
N PHE A 124 0.94 -3.24 3.24
CA PHE A 124 0.49 -3.32 4.64
C PHE A 124 -0.86 -2.64 4.89
N ILE A 125 -1.22 -1.63 4.11
CA ILE A 125 -2.55 -0.97 4.17
C ILE A 125 -3.67 -1.88 3.65
N ALA A 126 -3.39 -2.98 2.95
CA ALA A 126 -4.42 -3.97 2.60
C ALA A 126 -5.02 -4.66 3.85
N VAL A 127 -4.26 -4.80 4.93
CA VAL A 127 -4.65 -5.48 6.18
C VAL A 127 -5.84 -4.83 6.92
N PRO A 128 -5.92 -3.50 7.09
CA PRO A 128 -7.11 -2.89 7.69
C PRO A 128 -8.40 -3.06 6.88
N ILE A 129 -8.32 -3.27 5.56
CA ILE A 129 -9.50 -3.54 4.73
C ILE A 129 -10.10 -4.91 5.10
N LEU A 130 -9.24 -5.92 5.36
CA LEU A 130 -9.65 -7.25 5.86
C LEU A 130 -10.51 -7.12 7.13
N LEU A 131 -10.07 -6.30 8.09
CA LEU A 131 -10.80 -6.07 9.35
C LEU A 131 -12.14 -5.37 9.12
N TYR A 132 -12.19 -4.36 8.24
CA TYR A 132 -13.41 -3.61 7.96
C TYR A 132 -14.45 -4.44 7.19
N VAL A 133 -14.01 -5.28 6.26
CA VAL A 133 -14.89 -6.16 5.49
C VAL A 133 -15.36 -7.33 6.33
N LYS A 134 -14.51 -7.88 7.21
CA LYS A 134 -14.90 -8.92 8.18
C LYS A 134 -16.00 -8.43 9.13
N LEU A 135 -15.94 -7.17 9.59
CA LEU A 135 -17.02 -6.54 10.37
C LEU A 135 -18.33 -6.43 9.57
N LYS A 136 -18.27 -6.07 8.28
CA LYS A 136 -19.48 -5.90 7.45
C LYS A 136 -20.12 -7.22 7.01
N ARG A 137 -19.35 -8.31 6.99
CA ARG A 137 -19.81 -9.66 6.64
C ARG A 137 -20.23 -10.47 7.88
N GLY A 138 -19.73 -10.09 9.06
CA GLY A 138 -20.07 -10.68 10.37
C GLY A 138 -21.54 -10.56 10.76
N ASP A 139 -22.27 -9.56 10.25
CA ASP A 139 -23.70 -9.36 10.57
C ASP A 139 -24.66 -10.00 9.55
N GLY A 140 -24.15 -10.51 8.41
CA GLY A 140 -25.00 -10.98 7.31
C GLY A 140 -24.80 -12.43 6.86
N ASP A 141 -23.65 -13.04 7.13
CA ASP A 141 -23.28 -14.35 6.53
C ASP A 141 -23.54 -15.54 7.47
N GLN A 142 -23.60 -15.32 8.79
CA GLN A 142 -23.95 -16.40 9.74
C GLN A 142 -25.43 -16.81 9.64
N SER A 143 -26.31 -15.89 9.24
CA SER A 143 -27.75 -16.14 9.07
C SER A 143 -28.06 -16.96 7.80
N GLY A 144 -27.25 -16.82 6.74
CA GLY A 144 -27.44 -17.53 5.47
C GLY A 144 -26.99 -18.99 5.50
N LEU A 145 -25.84 -19.28 6.13
CA LEU A 145 -25.35 -20.65 6.26
C LEU A 145 -26.17 -21.50 7.26
N GLN A 146 -26.78 -20.89 8.28
CA GLN A 146 -27.72 -21.60 9.17
C GLN A 146 -29.06 -21.91 8.48
N ALA A 147 -29.55 -21.03 7.59
CA ALA A 147 -30.76 -21.27 6.82
C ALA A 147 -30.62 -22.41 5.80
N LEU A 148 -29.42 -22.59 5.22
CA LEU A 148 -29.14 -23.69 4.28
C LEU A 148 -28.90 -25.04 4.99
N LYS A 149 -28.33 -25.05 6.19
CA LYS A 149 -28.18 -26.30 6.98
C LYS A 149 -29.51 -26.85 7.51
N THR A 150 -30.48 -25.98 7.82
CA THR A 150 -31.79 -26.41 8.34
C THR A 150 -32.71 -26.97 7.24
N ARG A 151 -32.53 -26.54 5.98
CA ARG A 151 -33.31 -27.04 4.83
C ARG A 151 -32.81 -28.35 4.22
N GLY A 152 -31.59 -28.78 4.54
CA GLY A 152 -31.00 -30.01 3.99
C GLY A 152 -31.28 -31.30 4.78
N LYS A 153 -32.10 -31.27 5.83
CA LYS A 153 -32.33 -32.40 6.76
C LYS A 153 -33.78 -32.93 6.76
N ILE A 154 -34.49 -32.74 5.65
CA ILE A 154 -35.81 -33.34 5.43
C ILE A 154 -35.79 -34.12 4.11
N TYR A 155 -34.95 -35.15 4.03
CA TYR A 155 -35.14 -36.38 3.25
C TYR A 155 -34.26 -37.46 3.88
#